data_AF-A0A261RW78-F1
#
_entry.id   AF-A0A261RW78-F1
#
_cell.length_a   1.000
_cell.length_b   1.000
_cell.length_c   1.000
_cell.angle_alpha   90.00
_cell.angle_beta   90.00
_cell.angle_gamma   90.00
#
_symmetry.space_group_name_H-M   'P 1'
#
loop_
_entity.id
_entity.type
_entity.pdbx_description
1 polymer ?
#
loop_
_entity_poly.entity_id
_entity_poly.type
_entity_poly.pdbx_seq_one_letter_code
_entity_poly.pdbx_strand_id
1 'polypeptide(L)'
;MSQRFESGIGVRVYTRPMQWVVPVAMLGCGFVFFALASLTTPPRILVAVAGALAWLIVLPLAAHRLFPTRDVATLTPDGLQFARRGQVPFAQIREWQFEDYLKLKRPGRLTLLVIPADRPERAWLQRAFPQALAAWQTRQPEGAAPILHTRFYGSALARGCGLAIMLASAALAWMLPGGADFRYYQYGLLASGLAVGAVLLLGGRPQAA
;
A
#
# COMPACT_ATOMS: atom_id res chain seq x y z
N MET A 1 -9.67 -12.69 28.42
CA MET A 1 -9.62 -12.50 26.94
C MET A 1 -8.25 -12.82 26.32
N SER A 2 -7.37 -13.55 27.02
CA SER A 2 -5.94 -13.68 26.66
C SER A 2 -5.62 -14.89 25.77
N GLN A 3 -6.48 -15.91 25.73
CA GLN A 3 -6.18 -17.19 25.05
C GLN A 3 -6.31 -17.14 23.52
N ARG A 4 -7.07 -16.19 22.95
CA ARG A 4 -7.31 -16.13 21.49
C ARG A 4 -6.07 -15.72 20.68
N PHE A 5 -5.04 -15.18 21.33
CA PHE A 5 -3.88 -14.60 20.67
C PHE A 5 -2.62 -15.46 20.77
N GLU A 6 -2.63 -16.51 21.61
CA GLU A 6 -1.60 -17.57 21.57
C GLU A 6 -1.70 -18.38 20.27
N SER A 7 -2.91 -18.50 19.70
CA SER A 7 -3.18 -19.12 18.39
C SER A 7 -2.83 -18.24 17.17
N GLY A 8 -2.35 -17.01 17.38
CA GLY A 8 -2.05 -16.04 16.32
C GLY A 8 -3.26 -15.20 15.89
N ILE A 9 -2.99 -14.12 15.14
CA ILE A 9 -3.99 -13.19 14.61
C ILE A 9 -4.19 -13.37 13.11
N GLY A 10 -5.42 -13.15 12.62
CA GLY A 10 -5.70 -13.13 11.20
C GLY A 10 -5.07 -11.90 10.55
N VAL A 11 -4.27 -12.09 9.50
CA VAL A 11 -3.65 -10.97 8.78
C VAL A 11 -3.74 -11.12 7.27
N ARG A 12 -3.72 -9.99 6.59
CA ARG A 12 -3.48 -9.90 5.16
C ARG A 12 -2.09 -9.33 4.92
N VAL A 13 -1.21 -10.12 4.32
CA VAL A 13 0.17 -9.76 4.01
C VAL A 13 0.31 -9.44 2.53
N TYR A 14 0.67 -8.20 2.24
CA TYR A 14 0.99 -7.73 0.89
C TYR A 14 2.47 -7.43 0.78
N THR A 15 3.00 -7.53 -0.44
CA THR A 15 4.34 -7.08 -0.78
C THR A 15 4.27 -5.77 -1.56
N ARG A 16 5.36 -4.99 -1.57
CA ARG A 16 5.40 -3.74 -2.34
C ARG A 16 5.17 -3.93 -3.86
N PRO A 17 5.69 -4.97 -4.53
CA PRO A 17 5.35 -5.25 -5.92
C PRO A 17 3.84 -5.46 -6.15
N MET A 18 3.15 -6.07 -5.19
CA MET A 18 1.70 -6.28 -5.27
C MET A 18 0.91 -4.97 -5.36
N GLN A 19 1.41 -3.89 -4.77
CA GLN A 19 0.79 -2.56 -4.90
C GLN A 19 0.92 -2.01 -6.33
N TRP A 20 1.93 -2.43 -7.09
CA TRP A 20 2.16 -2.01 -8.48
C TRP A 20 1.41 -2.84 -9.51
N VAL A 21 0.93 -4.03 -9.16
CA VAL A 21 0.26 -4.94 -10.11
C VAL A 21 -0.93 -4.28 -10.78
N VAL A 22 -1.79 -3.61 -10.01
CA VAL A 22 -3.00 -2.94 -10.52
C VAL A 22 -2.66 -1.78 -11.46
N PRO A 23 -1.84 -0.77 -11.06
CA PRO A 23 -1.49 0.32 -11.96
C PRO A 23 -0.70 -0.15 -13.18
N VAL A 24 0.17 -1.16 -13.05
CA VAL A 24 0.88 -1.76 -14.19
C VAL A 24 -0.09 -2.49 -15.13
N ALA A 25 -1.08 -3.21 -14.59
CA ALA A 25 -2.13 -3.83 -15.41
C ALA A 25 -2.94 -2.77 -16.17
N MET A 26 -3.31 -1.66 -15.51
CA MET A 26 -4.03 -0.55 -16.15
C MET A 26 -3.21 0.13 -17.25
N LEU A 27 -1.96 0.46 -16.99
CA LEU A 27 -1.08 1.07 -17.98
C LEU A 27 -0.81 0.11 -19.15
N GLY A 28 -0.54 -1.17 -18.84
CA GLY A 28 -0.34 -2.20 -19.84
C GLY A 28 -1.58 -2.46 -20.68
N CYS A 29 -2.79 -2.33 -20.12
CA CYS A 29 -4.04 -2.41 -20.88
C CYS A 29 -4.10 -1.34 -21.97
N GLY A 30 -3.80 -0.08 -21.63
CA GLY A 30 -3.76 1.01 -22.60
C GLY A 30 -2.70 0.79 -23.67
N PHE A 31 -1.52 0.31 -23.27
CA PHE A 31 -0.45 -0.03 -24.21
C PHE A 31 -0.83 -1.17 -25.15
N VAL A 32 -1.36 -2.29 -24.64
CA VAL A 32 -1.79 -3.45 -25.43
C VAL A 32 -2.90 -3.05 -26.39
N PHE A 33 -3.87 -2.27 -25.93
CA PHE A 33 -4.94 -1.74 -26.78
C PHE A 33 -4.37 -0.89 -27.92
N PHE A 34 -3.50 0.08 -27.62
CA PHE A 34 -2.92 0.98 -28.62
C PHE A 34 -2.01 0.23 -29.60
N ALA A 35 -1.14 -0.66 -29.10
CA ALA A 35 -0.24 -1.46 -29.93
C ALA A 35 -1.02 -2.38 -30.89
N LEU A 36 -2.07 -3.04 -30.41
CA LEU A 36 -2.89 -3.91 -31.26
C LEU A 36 -3.77 -3.10 -32.23
N ALA A 37 -4.34 -1.97 -31.79
CA ALA A 37 -5.17 -1.12 -32.64
C ALA A 37 -4.39 -0.40 -33.75
N SER A 38 -3.15 0.02 -33.47
CA SER A 38 -2.26 0.67 -34.46
C SER A 38 -1.71 -0.29 -35.51
N LEU A 39 -1.61 -1.58 -35.17
CA LEU A 39 -1.16 -2.63 -36.09
C LEU A 39 -2.30 -3.27 -36.91
N THR A 40 -3.55 -2.85 -36.71
CA THR A 40 -4.69 -3.54 -37.31
C THR A 40 -5.67 -2.65 -38.07
N THR A 41 -6.20 -3.17 -39.18
CA THR A 41 -7.26 -2.56 -40.00
C THR A 41 -8.60 -2.55 -39.23
N PRO A 42 -9.56 -1.65 -39.56
CA PRO A 42 -10.76 -1.36 -38.76
C PRO A 42 -11.57 -2.55 -38.18
N PRO A 43 -11.74 -3.72 -38.85
CA PRO A 43 -12.52 -4.82 -38.28
C PRO A 43 -11.83 -5.58 -37.12
N ARG A 44 -10.60 -5.25 -36.75
CA ARG A 44 -9.81 -5.99 -35.74
C ARG A 44 -9.67 -5.30 -34.38
N ILE A 45 -10.36 -4.18 -34.19
CA ILE A 45 -10.45 -3.47 -32.89
C ILE A 45 -10.95 -4.43 -31.78
N LEU A 46 -11.82 -5.39 -32.11
CA LEU A 46 -12.29 -6.41 -31.15
C LEU A 46 -11.15 -7.28 -30.59
N VAL A 47 -10.10 -7.56 -31.39
CA VAL A 47 -8.92 -8.30 -30.94
C VAL A 47 -8.08 -7.45 -29.98
N ALA A 48 -7.95 -6.15 -30.27
CA ALA A 48 -7.26 -5.21 -29.38
C ALA A 48 -7.97 -5.08 -28.03
N VAL A 49 -9.31 -4.98 -28.04
CA VAL A 49 -10.15 -4.95 -26.83
C VAL A 49 -10.00 -6.26 -26.04
N ALA A 50 -10.12 -7.41 -26.71
CA ALA A 50 -9.99 -8.71 -26.06
C ALA A 50 -8.61 -8.90 -25.41
N GLY A 51 -7.53 -8.52 -26.10
CA GLY A 51 -6.17 -8.58 -25.57
C GLY A 51 -5.96 -7.67 -24.36
N ALA A 52 -6.50 -6.46 -24.41
CA ALA A 52 -6.42 -5.49 -23.30
C ALA A 52 -7.18 -5.98 -22.06
N LEU A 53 -8.38 -6.54 -22.24
CA LEU A 53 -9.16 -7.16 -21.17
C LEU A 53 -8.46 -8.40 -20.58
N ALA A 54 -7.89 -9.25 -21.44
CA ALA A 54 -7.12 -10.41 -20.99
C ALA A 54 -5.91 -9.95 -20.14
N TRP A 55 -5.20 -8.90 -20.54
CA TRP A 55 -4.10 -8.33 -19.75
C TRP A 55 -4.55 -7.83 -18.37
N LEU A 56 -5.68 -7.11 -18.32
CA LEU A 56 -6.27 -6.62 -17.07
C LEU A 56 -6.64 -7.75 -16.10
N ILE A 57 -6.96 -8.94 -16.61
CA ILE A 57 -7.39 -10.08 -15.79
C ILE A 57 -6.20 -10.96 -15.41
N VAL A 58 -5.34 -11.29 -16.37
CA VAL A 58 -4.25 -12.26 -16.19
C VAL A 58 -3.24 -11.76 -15.17
N LEU A 59 -2.83 -10.49 -15.23
CA LEU A 59 -1.77 -9.98 -14.35
C LEU A 59 -2.20 -9.92 -12.87
N PRO A 60 -3.39 -9.39 -12.51
CA PRO A 60 -3.88 -9.45 -11.12
C PRO A 60 -4.13 -10.88 -10.63
N LEU A 61 -4.65 -11.76 -11.50
CA LEU A 61 -4.92 -13.15 -11.13
C LEU A 61 -3.62 -13.92 -10.84
N ALA A 62 -2.59 -13.75 -11.69
CA ALA A 62 -1.28 -14.33 -11.48
C ALA A 62 -0.66 -13.84 -10.16
N ALA A 63 -0.73 -12.52 -9.89
CA ALA A 63 -0.23 -11.96 -8.64
C ALA A 63 -0.97 -12.51 -7.41
N HIS A 64 -2.29 -12.67 -7.49
CA HIS A 64 -3.07 -13.23 -6.38
C HIS A 64 -2.70 -14.67 -6.07
N ARG A 65 -2.47 -15.50 -7.10
CA ARG A 65 -2.05 -16.91 -6.92
C ARG A 65 -0.61 -17.03 -6.39
N LEU A 66 0.31 -16.21 -6.89
CA LEU A 66 1.72 -16.24 -6.49
C LEU A 66 1.94 -15.71 -5.06
N PHE A 67 1.04 -14.85 -4.57
CA PHE A 67 1.17 -14.22 -3.26
C PHE A 67 -0.13 -14.32 -2.46
N PRO A 68 -0.44 -15.49 -1.86
CA PRO A 68 -1.63 -15.65 -1.04
C PRO A 68 -1.64 -14.63 0.10
N THR A 69 -2.63 -13.73 0.09
CA THR A 69 -2.63 -12.56 0.97
C THR A 69 -3.05 -12.90 2.39
N ARG A 70 -3.96 -13.85 2.59
CA ARG A 70 -4.43 -14.24 3.93
C ARG A 70 -3.38 -15.09 4.63
N ASP A 71 -3.11 -14.81 5.89
CA ASP A 71 -2.20 -15.57 6.73
C ASP A 71 -2.60 -15.45 8.21
N VAL A 72 -1.97 -16.25 9.05
CA VAL A 72 -2.03 -16.11 10.51
C VAL A 72 -0.67 -15.67 10.99
N ALA A 73 -0.62 -14.60 11.78
CA ALA A 73 0.61 -14.05 12.33
C ALA A 73 0.65 -14.24 13.84
N THR A 74 1.77 -14.76 14.34
CA THR A 74 2.05 -14.91 15.77
C THR A 74 3.30 -14.11 16.10
N LEU A 75 3.25 -13.36 17.20
CA LEU A 75 4.39 -12.59 17.66
C LEU A 75 5.28 -13.51 18.52
N THR A 76 6.54 -13.62 18.13
CA THR A 76 7.57 -14.41 18.83
C THR A 76 8.63 -13.49 19.42
N PRO A 77 9.42 -13.94 20.41
CA PRO A 77 10.50 -13.15 21.00
C PRO A 77 11.54 -12.66 19.98
N ASP A 78 11.68 -13.38 18.85
CA ASP A 78 12.70 -13.13 17.83
C ASP A 78 12.13 -12.49 16.56
N GLY A 79 10.81 -12.36 16.42
CA GLY A 79 10.19 -11.81 15.22
C GLY A 79 8.70 -12.08 15.06
N LEU A 80 8.19 -11.85 13.84
CA LEU A 80 6.84 -12.26 13.45
C LEU A 80 6.88 -13.62 12.76
N GLN A 81 6.17 -14.60 13.31
CA GLN A 81 5.95 -15.89 12.66
C GLN A 81 4.67 -15.82 11.83
N PHE A 82 4.75 -16.19 10.55
CA PHE A 82 3.58 -16.37 9.70
C PHE A 82 3.36 -17.86 9.43
N ALA A 83 2.10 -18.31 9.44
CA ALA A 83 1.77 -19.72 9.23
C ALA A 83 2.17 -20.21 7.84
N ARG A 84 1.95 -19.40 6.79
CA ARG A 84 2.28 -19.79 5.40
C ARG A 84 3.62 -19.26 4.90
N ARG A 85 4.10 -18.15 5.46
CA ARG A 85 5.30 -17.43 4.95
C ARG A 85 6.57 -17.64 5.79
N GLY A 86 6.46 -18.36 6.90
CA GLY A 86 7.58 -18.60 7.81
C GLY A 86 7.90 -17.39 8.70
N GLN A 87 9.06 -17.43 9.35
CA GLN A 87 9.46 -16.41 10.31
C GLN A 87 10.09 -15.18 9.62
N VAL A 88 9.69 -14.00 10.08
CA VAL A 88 10.33 -12.73 9.79
C VAL A 88 11.03 -12.27 11.07
N PRO A 89 12.33 -12.56 11.23
CA PRO A 89 13.07 -12.18 12.41
C PRO A 89 13.27 -10.67 12.48
N PHE A 90 13.29 -10.13 13.70
CA PHE A 90 13.51 -8.70 13.93
C PHE A 90 14.86 -8.22 13.38
N ALA A 91 15.89 -9.07 13.40
CA ALA A 91 17.21 -8.80 12.82
C ALA A 91 17.17 -8.42 11.32
N GLN A 92 16.15 -8.84 10.57
CA GLN A 92 16.00 -8.51 9.15
C GLN A 92 15.23 -7.22 8.90
N ILE A 93 14.70 -6.59 9.95
CA ILE A 93 13.90 -5.38 9.84
C ILE A 93 14.84 -4.20 10.04
N ARG A 94 14.86 -3.27 9.09
CA ARG A 94 15.63 -2.02 9.21
C ARG A 94 14.74 -0.85 9.60
N GLU A 95 13.55 -0.81 9.03
CA GLU A 95 12.57 0.23 9.34
C GLU A 95 11.19 -0.39 9.47
N TRP A 96 10.41 0.16 10.39
CA TRP A 96 9.01 -0.20 10.55
C TRP A 96 8.13 1.05 10.66
N GLN A 97 6.85 0.89 10.33
CA GLN A 97 5.84 1.93 10.40
C GLN A 97 4.51 1.26 10.74
N PHE A 98 3.74 1.84 11.67
CA PHE A 98 2.43 1.35 12.04
C PHE A 98 1.42 2.52 12.02
N GLU A 99 0.69 2.65 10.92
CA GLU A 99 -0.38 3.65 10.78
C GLU A 99 -1.70 2.92 10.51
N ASP A 100 -1.99 2.62 9.24
CA ASP A 100 -3.16 1.81 8.87
C ASP A 100 -2.85 0.30 8.81
N TYR A 101 -1.58 0.01 8.57
CA TYR A 101 -1.02 -1.33 8.47
C TYR A 101 0.41 -1.32 9.03
N LEU A 102 0.90 -2.49 9.43
CA LEU A 102 2.28 -2.67 9.84
C LEU A 102 3.15 -2.86 8.58
N LYS A 103 3.98 -1.88 8.28
CA LYS A 103 4.95 -1.92 7.20
C LYS A 103 6.31 -2.29 7.74
N LEU A 104 6.93 -3.31 7.14
CA LEU A 104 8.25 -3.81 7.50
C LEU A 104 9.19 -3.66 6.30
N LYS A 105 10.15 -2.75 6.37
CA LYS A 105 11.22 -2.65 5.38
C LYS A 105 12.37 -3.55 5.77
N ARG A 106 12.75 -4.43 4.84
CA ARG A 106 13.78 -5.46 5.03
C ARG A 106 14.83 -5.31 3.92
N PRO A 107 16.06 -4.86 4.23
CA PRO A 107 17.11 -4.75 3.21
C PRO A 107 17.35 -6.10 2.53
N GLY A 108 17.47 -6.12 1.19
CA GLY A 108 17.67 -7.35 0.43
C GLY A 108 16.46 -8.31 0.38
N ARG A 109 15.31 -7.95 0.98
CA ARG A 109 14.06 -8.74 0.95
C ARG A 109 12.88 -7.85 0.58
N LEU A 110 11.77 -8.46 0.20
CA LEU A 110 10.55 -7.72 -0.13
C LEU A 110 10.01 -6.99 1.12
N THR A 111 9.66 -5.71 0.98
CA THR A 111 8.90 -4.98 2.00
C THR A 111 7.55 -5.65 2.22
N LEU A 112 7.21 -5.90 3.47
CA LEU A 112 5.92 -6.50 3.86
C LEU A 112 4.98 -5.44 4.41
N LEU A 113 3.70 -5.62 4.11
CA LEU A 113 2.59 -4.80 4.56
C LEU A 113 1.60 -5.76 5.21
N VAL A 114 1.49 -5.70 6.53
CA VAL A 114 0.66 -6.60 7.32
C VAL A 114 -0.57 -5.82 7.78
N ILE A 115 -1.73 -6.24 7.27
CA ILE A 115 -3.03 -5.64 7.57
C ILE A 115 -3.80 -6.61 8.46
N PRO A 116 -4.04 -6.29 9.73
CA PRO A 116 -4.87 -7.12 10.63
C PRO A 116 -6.28 -7.31 10.06
N ALA A 117 -6.91 -8.46 10.31
CA ALA A 117 -8.24 -8.75 9.78
C ALA A 117 -9.28 -7.78 10.36
N ASP A 118 -9.21 -7.56 11.67
CA ASP A 118 -10.19 -6.75 12.42
C ASP A 118 -9.56 -5.63 13.27
N ARG A 119 -10.39 -4.66 13.71
CA ARG A 119 -9.99 -3.56 14.62
C ARG A 119 -9.33 -4.04 15.94
N PRO A 120 -9.86 -5.02 16.69
CA PRO A 120 -9.22 -5.47 17.94
C PRO A 120 -7.83 -6.07 17.71
N GLU A 121 -7.65 -6.86 16.65
CA GLU A 121 -6.34 -7.44 16.28
C GLU A 121 -5.35 -6.34 15.91
N ARG A 122 -5.81 -5.28 15.23
CA ARG A 122 -4.99 -4.10 14.95
C ARG A 122 -4.53 -3.41 16.22
N ALA A 123 -5.44 -3.13 17.15
CA ALA A 123 -5.11 -2.48 18.41
C ALA A 123 -4.18 -3.32 19.30
N TRP A 124 -4.31 -4.65 19.23
CA TRP A 124 -3.36 -5.56 19.87
C TRP A 124 -1.99 -5.48 19.20
N LEU A 125 -1.91 -5.66 17.88
CA LEU A 125 -0.63 -5.67 17.15
C LEU A 125 0.11 -4.33 17.28
N GLN A 126 -0.62 -3.22 17.28
CA GLN A 126 -0.05 -1.88 17.47
C GLN A 126 0.61 -1.69 18.84
N ARG A 127 0.15 -2.41 19.87
CA ARG A 127 0.71 -2.36 21.23
C ARG A 127 1.79 -3.43 21.45
N ALA A 128 1.53 -4.66 21.02
CA ALA A 128 2.39 -5.80 21.27
C ALA A 128 3.67 -5.76 20.41
N PHE A 129 3.58 -5.36 19.15
CA PHE A 129 4.74 -5.35 18.24
C PHE A 129 5.86 -4.41 18.72
N PRO A 130 5.61 -3.13 19.06
CA PRO A 130 6.68 -2.25 19.56
C PRO A 130 7.30 -2.74 20.86
N GLN A 131 6.50 -3.34 21.76
CA GLN A 131 6.98 -3.89 23.02
C GLN A 131 7.92 -5.08 22.80
N ALA A 132 7.53 -6.03 21.95
CA ALA A 132 8.36 -7.19 21.61
C ALA A 132 9.65 -6.76 20.88
N LEU A 133 9.55 -5.79 19.97
CA LEU A 133 10.71 -5.25 19.26
C LEU A 133 11.71 -4.59 20.21
N ALA A 134 11.21 -3.75 21.14
CA ALA A 134 12.05 -3.10 22.15
C ALA A 134 12.72 -4.13 23.07
N ALA A 135 11.98 -5.13 23.55
CA ALA A 135 12.51 -6.21 24.37
C ALA A 135 13.54 -7.08 23.63
N TRP A 136 13.40 -7.22 22.31
CA TRP A 136 14.42 -7.88 21.50
C TRP A 136 15.67 -7.00 21.32
N GLN A 137 15.51 -5.69 21.08
CA GLN A 137 16.62 -4.74 20.91
C GLN A 137 17.48 -4.61 22.17
N THR A 138 16.89 -4.64 23.37
CA THR A 138 17.65 -4.59 24.63
C THR A 138 18.52 -5.81 24.86
N ARG A 139 18.24 -6.93 24.18
CA ARG A 139 19.05 -8.16 24.25
C ARG A 139 20.15 -8.22 23.20
N GLN A 140 20.23 -7.24 22.29
CA GLN A 140 21.25 -7.21 21.25
C GLN A 140 22.57 -6.64 21.78
N PRO A 141 23.72 -7.06 21.23
CA PRO A 141 25.01 -6.53 21.63
C PRO A 141 25.11 -5.02 21.35
N GLU A 142 25.89 -4.32 22.17
CA GLU A 142 26.20 -2.90 21.97
C GLU A 142 26.81 -2.67 20.58
N GLY A 143 26.19 -1.79 19.78
CA GLY A 143 26.58 -1.54 18.39
C GLY A 143 25.70 -2.20 17.32
N ALA A 144 24.70 -3.00 17.71
CA ALA A 144 23.68 -3.47 16.76
C ALA A 144 22.92 -2.27 16.14
N ALA A 145 22.76 -2.28 14.81
CA ALA A 145 22.08 -1.19 14.11
C ALA A 145 20.63 -1.03 14.60
N PRO A 146 20.20 0.18 15.00
CA PRO A 146 18.86 0.38 15.51
C PRO A 146 17.82 0.19 14.41
N ILE A 147 16.69 -0.42 14.77
CA ILE A 147 15.54 -0.56 13.88
C ILE A 147 14.74 0.74 13.99
N LEU A 148 14.66 1.48 12.88
CA LEU A 148 14.07 2.82 12.86
C LEU A 148 12.55 2.76 12.77
N HIS A 149 11.88 3.52 13.64
CA HIS A 149 10.45 3.78 13.51
C HIS A 149 10.23 4.99 12.60
N THR A 150 9.47 4.81 11.53
CA THR A 150 9.17 5.86 10.55
C THR A 150 7.67 6.13 10.47
N ARG A 151 7.29 7.34 10.06
CA ARG A 151 5.90 7.75 9.80
C ARG A 151 5.78 8.25 8.38
N PHE A 152 4.69 7.93 7.69
CA PHE A 152 4.43 8.46 6.35
C PHE A 152 3.75 9.82 6.47
N TYR A 153 2.66 9.91 7.24
CA TYR A 153 2.00 11.19 7.49
C TYR A 153 2.96 12.17 8.16
N GLY A 154 3.09 13.37 7.59
CA GLY A 154 4.03 14.41 8.04
C GLY A 154 5.48 14.27 7.53
N SER A 155 5.80 13.19 6.80
CA SER A 155 7.11 13.05 6.15
C SER A 155 7.28 14.01 4.97
N ALA A 156 8.54 14.33 4.60
CA ALA A 156 8.84 15.13 3.42
C ALA A 156 8.22 14.54 2.13
N LEU A 157 8.18 13.21 2.03
CA LEU A 157 7.57 12.52 0.89
C LEU A 157 6.05 12.70 0.89
N ALA A 158 5.37 12.57 2.03
CA ALA A 158 3.93 12.84 2.12
C ALA A 158 3.60 14.30 1.80
N ARG A 159 4.42 15.25 2.29
CA ARG A 159 4.29 16.68 1.95
C ARG A 159 4.45 16.93 0.44
N GLY A 160 5.47 16.32 -0.17
CA GLY A 160 5.68 16.40 -1.61
C GLY A 160 4.51 15.82 -2.42
N CYS A 161 3.99 14.66 -2.01
CA CYS A 161 2.78 14.09 -2.62
C CYS A 161 1.56 14.99 -2.44
N GLY A 162 1.37 15.57 -1.25
CA GLY A 162 0.27 16.51 -0.99
C GLY A 162 0.33 17.73 -1.90
N LEU A 163 1.51 18.34 -2.03
CA LEU A 163 1.73 19.46 -2.94
C LEU A 163 1.47 19.08 -4.41
N ALA A 164 1.96 17.91 -4.85
CA ALA A 164 1.76 17.42 -6.20
C ALA A 164 0.26 17.20 -6.52
N ILE A 165 -0.51 16.65 -5.57
CA ILE A 165 -1.96 16.47 -5.72
C ILE A 165 -2.66 17.82 -5.87
N MET A 166 -2.30 18.82 -5.06
CA MET A 166 -2.89 20.17 -5.16
C MET A 166 -2.61 20.80 -6.52
N LEU A 167 -1.35 20.76 -6.97
CA LEU A 167 -0.95 21.33 -8.27
C LEU A 167 -1.62 20.59 -9.44
N ALA A 168 -1.65 19.26 -9.41
CA ALA A 168 -2.31 18.46 -10.44
C ALA A 168 -3.82 18.74 -10.49
N SER A 169 -4.48 18.86 -9.34
CA SER A 169 -5.91 19.15 -9.27
C SER A 169 -6.24 20.55 -9.79
N ALA A 170 -5.39 21.54 -9.47
CA ALA A 170 -5.52 22.89 -10.01
C ALA A 170 -5.30 22.93 -11.53
N ALA A 171 -4.26 22.24 -12.03
CA ALA A 171 -3.98 22.15 -13.45
C ALA A 171 -5.12 21.46 -14.23
N LEU A 172 -5.63 20.34 -13.71
CA LEU A 172 -6.76 19.62 -14.32
C LEU A 172 -8.05 20.45 -14.30
N ALA A 173 -8.33 21.17 -13.21
CA ALA A 173 -9.48 22.06 -13.15
C ALA A 173 -9.39 23.21 -14.16
N TRP A 174 -8.18 23.75 -14.37
CA TRP A 174 -7.93 24.78 -15.38
C TRP A 174 -8.11 24.27 -16.81
N MET A 175 -7.76 23.00 -17.06
CA MET A 175 -7.90 22.36 -18.38
C MET A 175 -9.35 21.99 -18.72
N LEU A 176 -10.26 21.93 -17.74
CA LEU A 176 -11.67 21.66 -17.97
C LEU A 176 -12.36 22.87 -18.64
N PRO A 177 -13.27 22.67 -19.60
CA PRO A 177 -14.01 23.75 -20.23
C PRO A 177 -14.80 24.58 -19.19
N GLY A 178 -14.74 25.91 -19.25
CA GLY A 178 -15.37 26.82 -18.28
C GLY A 178 -16.92 26.93 -18.35
N GLY A 179 -17.57 26.01 -19.06
CA GLY A 179 -19.03 25.98 -19.21
C GLY A 179 -19.73 25.68 -17.88
N ALA A 180 -20.96 26.18 -17.71
CA ALA A 180 -21.75 26.02 -16.48
C ALA A 180 -21.89 24.55 -16.06
N ASP A 181 -22.02 23.65 -17.03
CA ASP A 181 -22.16 22.20 -16.82
C ASP A 181 -20.91 21.55 -16.20
N PHE A 182 -19.73 22.16 -16.39
CA PHE A 182 -18.45 21.64 -15.91
C PHE A 182 -18.00 22.27 -14.60
N ARG A 183 -18.61 23.37 -14.16
CA ARG A 183 -18.22 24.10 -12.94
C ARG A 183 -18.33 23.22 -11.69
N TYR A 184 -19.37 22.39 -11.60
CA TYR A 184 -19.53 21.44 -10.49
C TYR A 184 -18.37 20.44 -10.42
N TYR A 185 -17.90 19.95 -11.57
CA TYR A 185 -16.77 19.03 -11.65
C TYR A 185 -15.44 19.73 -11.34
N GLN A 186 -15.24 20.97 -11.83
CA GLN A 186 -14.08 21.79 -11.50
C GLN A 186 -13.96 22.08 -10.00
N TYR A 187 -15.06 22.52 -9.37
CA TYR A 187 -15.07 22.79 -7.93
C TYR A 187 -14.93 21.52 -7.10
N GLY A 188 -15.57 20.42 -7.50
CA GLY A 188 -15.41 19.12 -6.85
C GLY A 188 -13.97 18.60 -6.90
N LEU A 189 -13.33 18.72 -8.06
CA LEU A 189 -11.93 18.33 -8.26
C LEU A 189 -10.97 19.21 -7.45
N LEU A 190 -11.14 20.53 -7.50
CA LEU A 190 -10.35 21.47 -6.68
C LEU A 190 -10.55 21.21 -5.20
N ALA A 191 -11.79 21.11 -4.72
CA ALA A 191 -12.09 20.92 -3.31
C ALA A 191 -11.52 19.60 -2.78
N SER A 192 -11.70 18.49 -3.50
CA SER A 192 -11.16 17.19 -3.11
C SER A 192 -9.63 17.16 -3.16
N GLY A 193 -9.02 17.69 -4.22
CA GLY A 193 -7.58 17.77 -4.38
C GLY A 193 -6.90 18.63 -3.32
N LEU A 194 -7.47 19.80 -3.02
CA LEU A 194 -7.00 20.69 -1.96
C LEU A 194 -7.18 20.05 -0.58
N ALA A 195 -8.33 19.43 -0.30
CA ALA A 195 -8.58 18.78 0.98
C ALA A 195 -7.60 17.62 1.24
N VAL A 196 -7.44 16.71 0.29
CA VAL A 196 -6.51 15.57 0.41
C VAL A 196 -5.07 16.05 0.47
N GLY A 197 -4.70 17.00 -0.39
CA GLY A 197 -3.35 17.57 -0.41
C GLY A 197 -2.98 18.28 0.88
N ALA A 198 -3.89 19.08 1.45
CA ALA A 198 -3.71 19.76 2.73
C ALA A 198 -3.55 18.78 3.89
N VAL A 199 -4.35 17.70 3.94
CA VAL A 199 -4.22 16.65 4.96
C VAL A 199 -2.81 16.03 4.93
N LEU A 200 -2.29 15.71 3.74
CA LEU A 200 -0.95 15.14 3.57
C LEU A 200 0.17 16.14 3.90
N LEU A 201 0.00 17.41 3.52
CA LEU A 201 0.97 18.49 3.81
C LEU A 201 1.07 18.79 5.31
N LEU A 202 -0.07 18.90 5.99
CA LEU A 202 -0.17 19.15 7.42
C LEU A 202 0.18 17.90 8.25
N GLY A 203 0.29 16.74 7.62
CA GLY A 203 0.56 15.47 8.30
C GLY A 203 -0.63 14.96 9.12
N GLY A 204 -1.83 15.44 8.82
CA GLY A 204 -3.06 14.94 9.42
C GLY A 204 -3.33 13.51 8.98
N ARG A 205 -3.67 12.63 9.93
CA ARG A 205 -4.26 11.33 9.60
C ARG A 205 -5.76 11.55 9.38
N PRO A 206 -6.34 11.16 8.23
CA PRO A 206 -7.78 11.15 8.09
C PRO A 206 -8.34 10.14 9.10
N GLN A 207 -9.11 10.62 10.09
CA GLN A 207 -9.83 9.73 10.98
C GLN A 207 -10.91 9.06 10.15
N ALA A 208 -10.76 7.75 9.90
CA ALA A 208 -11.84 6.95 9.36
C ALA A 208 -12.96 6.92 10.42
N ALA A 209 -14.05 7.63 10.15
CA ALA A 209 -15.31 7.46 10.86
C ALA A 209 -15.76 5.98 10.83
#